data_AF-A0A0G1Y1T2-F1
#
_entry.id   AF-A0A0G1Y1T2-F1
#
_cell.length_a   1.000
_cell.length_b   1.000
_cell.length_c   1.000
_cell.angle_alpha   90.00
_cell.angle_beta   90.00
_cell.angle_gamma   90.00
#
_symmetry.space_group_name_H-M   'P 1'
#
loop_
_entity.id
_entity.type
_entity.pdbx_description
1 polymer ?
#
loop_
_entity_poly.entity_id
_entity_poly.type
_entity_poly.pdbx_seq_one_letter_code
_entity_poly.pdbx_strand_id
1 'polypeptide(L)'
;MSNLNFLDEIAISFGSYLPSLVGALAVLLLGWIVALLIAGIVRGLLRRTTLDERIAAWLMGKRDTEGVNVEQWIAKLVFYFILLFALVAFFETLGLSLIASSLDSFLGQIFSYIPRLIEAGFVLLIAWILATASRLIARRVLGLAKIDRELEVRAGLRHEKAAPLSRTLSEAVYWLVFLLFLPALLDALALHGLLEPVQGMSNKVLTFLPNLLAAGLLVFVGWFAARIVQRIVTNLLAALGADRLSERVGIMQILGTQTLSSMLGVVAYVLVLIPVLIASLNALGLDAVTNPASNMLAIILAAIPSIFAAGIVMLFAYIAGRVVSGLVSNLLAAIGFDKVLTLLGLGKEMRGSRKPSEIVGYLVLVAILLFSFIEAMRLLGFEVVAALTAEFIVFSGHIILGLVIFAIGLYLAGVASKALAHGRGRQAHFLALSARVAILAFAGAMALRQMGLADEIVSIAFGLTLGAVAVAVALAFGLGGRDVAAKHLEEWTKSLKRRR
;
A
#
# COMPACT_ATOMS: atom_id res chain seq x y z
N MET A 1 38.83 6.76 -77.32
CA MET A 1 38.21 5.54 -77.88
C MET A 1 37.78 4.58 -76.76
N SER A 2 37.36 5.16 -75.64
CA SER A 2 36.46 4.61 -74.64
C SER A 2 35.01 4.69 -75.18
N ASN A 3 34.14 3.78 -74.71
CA ASN A 3 32.67 3.76 -74.82
C ASN A 3 32.00 2.80 -75.82
N LEU A 4 32.73 2.05 -76.66
CA LEU A 4 32.10 1.01 -77.51
C LEU A 4 31.88 -0.33 -76.78
N ASN A 5 32.69 -0.66 -75.75
CA ASN A 5 32.61 -1.98 -75.11
C ASN A 5 31.47 -2.13 -74.08
N PHE A 6 31.01 -1.06 -73.43
CA PHE A 6 29.97 -1.15 -72.39
C PHE A 6 28.58 -1.41 -72.98
N LEU A 7 28.28 -0.82 -74.15
CA LEU A 7 27.01 -1.05 -74.84
C LEU A 7 26.93 -2.46 -75.42
N ASP A 8 28.04 -3.00 -75.92
CA ASP A 8 28.10 -4.39 -76.39
C ASP A 8 28.01 -5.38 -75.22
N GLU A 9 28.63 -5.10 -74.08
CA GLU A 9 28.55 -5.93 -72.87
C GLU A 9 27.14 -5.90 -72.26
N ILE A 10 26.46 -4.75 -72.28
CA ILE A 10 25.03 -4.64 -71.96
C ILE A 10 24.19 -5.38 -72.99
N ALA A 11 24.44 -5.24 -74.29
CA ALA A 11 23.65 -5.90 -75.34
C ALA A 11 23.78 -7.43 -75.30
N ILE A 12 24.97 -7.95 -75.02
CA ILE A 12 25.21 -9.39 -74.83
C ILE A 12 24.55 -9.89 -73.54
N SER A 13 24.65 -9.12 -72.46
CA SER A 13 23.99 -9.43 -71.19
C SER A 13 22.45 -9.45 -71.36
N PHE A 14 21.86 -8.40 -71.94
CA PHE A 14 20.42 -8.33 -72.24
C PHE A 14 19.94 -9.39 -73.24
N GLY A 15 20.76 -9.70 -74.25
CA GLY A 15 20.46 -10.76 -75.23
C GLY A 15 20.32 -12.13 -74.58
N SER A 16 21.05 -12.39 -73.49
CA SER A 16 20.96 -13.64 -72.72
C SER A 16 19.75 -13.70 -71.78
N TYR A 17 19.20 -12.57 -71.34
CA TYR A 17 18.00 -12.52 -70.51
C TYR A 17 16.69 -12.61 -71.32
N LEU A 18 16.69 -12.22 -72.60
CA LEU A 18 15.48 -12.22 -73.44
C LEU A 18 14.76 -13.59 -73.49
N PRO A 19 15.46 -14.73 -73.69
CA PRO A 19 14.85 -16.05 -73.67
C PRO A 19 14.24 -16.41 -72.31
N SER A 20 14.91 -16.06 -71.20
CA SER A 20 14.43 -16.30 -69.84
C SER A 20 13.17 -15.48 -69.52
N LEU A 21 13.09 -14.24 -70.01
CA LEU A 21 11.91 -13.38 -69.88
C LEU A 21 10.70 -13.96 -70.61
N VAL A 22 10.88 -14.38 -71.88
CA VAL A 22 9.81 -15.00 -72.66
C VAL A 22 9.38 -16.34 -72.05
N GLY A 23 10.34 -17.15 -71.62
CA GLY A 23 10.07 -18.41 -70.93
C GLY A 23 9.28 -18.22 -69.64
N ALA A 24 9.68 -17.26 -68.80
CA ALA A 24 8.98 -16.97 -67.57
C ALA A 24 7.55 -16.45 -67.85
N LEU A 25 7.37 -15.51 -68.78
CA LEU A 25 6.04 -15.02 -69.15
C LEU A 25 5.14 -16.16 -69.65
N ALA A 26 5.68 -17.12 -70.41
CA ALA A 26 4.94 -18.31 -70.82
C ALA A 26 4.53 -19.19 -69.62
N VAL A 27 5.43 -19.41 -68.65
CA VAL A 27 5.15 -20.15 -67.41
C VAL A 27 4.04 -19.47 -66.60
N LEU A 28 4.08 -18.14 -66.45
CA LEU A 28 3.08 -17.39 -65.71
C LEU A 28 1.69 -17.45 -66.38
N LEU A 29 1.63 -17.28 -67.71
CA LEU A 29 0.38 -17.38 -68.47
C LEU A 29 -0.22 -18.78 -68.37
N LEU A 30 0.61 -19.81 -68.52
CA LEU A 30 0.18 -21.21 -68.44
C LEU A 30 -0.30 -21.54 -67.02
N GLY A 31 0.43 -21.10 -66.00
CA GLY A 31 0.07 -21.26 -64.61
C GLY A 31 -1.22 -20.52 -64.21
N TRP A 32 -1.48 -19.33 -64.76
CA TRP A 32 -2.75 -18.62 -64.57
C TRP A 32 -3.92 -19.45 -65.12
N ILE A 33 -3.80 -19.95 -66.36
CA ILE A 33 -4.86 -20.76 -67.00
C ILE A 33 -5.15 -22.01 -66.16
N VAL A 34 -4.09 -22.69 -65.71
CA VAL A 34 -4.21 -23.86 -64.82
C VAL A 34 -4.91 -23.48 -63.51
N ALA A 35 -4.55 -22.35 -62.89
CA ALA A 35 -5.19 -21.87 -61.67
C ALA A 35 -6.68 -21.60 -61.85
N LEU A 36 -7.11 -20.95 -62.94
CA LEU A 36 -8.53 -20.70 -63.25
C LEU A 36 -9.31 -22.01 -63.39
N LEU A 37 -8.73 -22.97 -64.11
CA LEU A 37 -9.36 -24.25 -64.37
C LEU A 37 -9.58 -25.05 -63.07
N ILE A 38 -8.52 -25.19 -62.26
CA ILE A 38 -8.60 -25.94 -60.99
C ILE A 38 -9.53 -25.22 -60.00
N ALA A 39 -9.45 -23.90 -59.88
CA ALA A 39 -10.35 -23.14 -59.01
C ALA A 39 -11.82 -23.29 -59.42
N GLY A 40 -12.10 -23.32 -60.73
CA GLY A 40 -13.44 -23.57 -61.27
C GLY A 40 -13.95 -24.97 -60.91
N ILE A 41 -13.10 -25.99 -61.01
CA ILE A 41 -13.43 -27.37 -60.61
C ILE A 41 -13.74 -27.43 -59.12
N VAL A 42 -12.87 -26.87 -58.27
CA VAL A 42 -13.04 -26.86 -56.81
C VAL A 42 -14.34 -26.14 -56.43
N ARG A 43 -14.64 -25.00 -57.05
CA ARG A 43 -15.92 -24.30 -56.84
C ARG A 43 -17.12 -25.17 -57.19
N GLY A 44 -17.06 -25.87 -58.32
CA GLY A 44 -18.13 -26.76 -58.77
C GLY A 44 -18.35 -27.96 -57.84
N LEU A 45 -17.28 -28.48 -57.22
CA LEU A 45 -17.35 -29.55 -56.23
C LEU A 45 -17.92 -29.05 -54.90
N LEU A 46 -17.48 -27.90 -54.40
CA LEU A 46 -17.96 -27.31 -53.14
C LEU A 46 -19.43 -26.90 -53.21
N ARG A 47 -19.90 -26.42 -54.37
CA ARG A 47 -21.33 -26.17 -54.64
C ARG A 47 -22.25 -27.36 -54.41
N ARG A 48 -21.71 -28.58 -54.50
CA ARG A 48 -22.47 -29.81 -54.27
C ARG A 48 -22.52 -30.22 -52.80
N THR A 49 -21.83 -29.49 -51.91
CA THR A 49 -21.76 -29.80 -50.48
C THR A 49 -22.57 -28.80 -49.68
N THR A 50 -23.19 -29.25 -48.58
CA THR A 50 -23.99 -28.39 -47.69
C THR A 50 -23.13 -27.59 -46.70
N LEU A 51 -21.93 -27.18 -47.12
CA LEU A 51 -20.96 -26.54 -46.23
C LEU A 51 -21.42 -25.13 -45.86
N ASP A 52 -22.00 -24.42 -46.81
CA ASP A 52 -22.50 -23.06 -46.65
C ASP A 52 -23.60 -23.01 -45.57
N GLU A 53 -24.57 -23.94 -45.58
CA GLU A 53 -25.65 -23.95 -44.59
C GLU A 53 -25.17 -24.35 -43.19
N ARG A 54 -24.22 -25.30 -43.10
CA ARG A 54 -23.67 -25.77 -41.81
C ARG A 54 -22.85 -24.68 -41.12
N ILE A 55 -22.06 -23.93 -41.88
CA ILE A 55 -21.21 -22.86 -41.36
C ILE A 55 -22.06 -21.63 -41.02
N ALA A 56 -23.01 -21.25 -41.88
CA ALA A 56 -23.94 -20.13 -41.61
C ALA A 56 -24.78 -20.39 -40.35
N ALA A 57 -25.28 -21.62 -40.17
CA ALA A 57 -26.03 -22.00 -38.98
C ALA A 57 -25.21 -21.95 -37.69
N TRP A 58 -23.90 -22.23 -37.76
CA TRP A 58 -23.00 -22.19 -36.61
C TRP A 58 -22.59 -20.75 -36.24
N LEU A 59 -22.38 -19.86 -37.22
CA LEU A 59 -21.90 -18.48 -36.99
C LEU A 59 -23.02 -17.47 -36.69
N MET A 60 -24.09 -17.47 -37.48
CA MET A 60 -25.09 -16.38 -37.42
C MET A 60 -26.37 -16.78 -36.67
N GLY A 61 -26.49 -18.06 -36.27
CA GLY A 61 -27.75 -18.60 -35.81
C GLY A 61 -28.81 -18.57 -36.92
N LYS A 62 -29.92 -19.29 -36.73
CA LYS A 62 -30.95 -19.59 -37.75
C LYS A 62 -31.69 -18.39 -38.38
N ARG A 63 -31.23 -17.14 -38.27
CA ARG A 63 -31.99 -15.96 -38.68
C ARG A 63 -31.48 -15.22 -39.92
N ASP A 64 -30.20 -15.31 -40.27
CA ASP A 64 -29.68 -14.71 -41.51
C ASP A 64 -28.73 -15.70 -42.20
N THR A 65 -29.27 -16.44 -43.18
CA THR A 65 -28.51 -17.42 -43.99
C THR A 65 -28.11 -16.86 -45.36
N GLU A 66 -28.50 -15.63 -45.69
CA GLU A 66 -28.13 -14.99 -46.94
C GLU A 66 -26.81 -14.23 -46.77
N GLY A 67 -25.70 -14.80 -47.24
CA GLY A 67 -24.51 -13.99 -47.53
C GLY A 67 -23.14 -14.65 -47.41
N VAL A 68 -23.01 -15.88 -46.90
CA VAL A 68 -21.69 -16.52 -46.77
C VAL A 68 -21.47 -17.56 -47.86
N ASN A 69 -21.00 -17.12 -49.03
CA ASN A 69 -20.59 -17.99 -50.13
C ASN A 69 -19.21 -18.59 -49.87
N VAL A 70 -19.10 -19.55 -48.93
CA VAL A 70 -17.82 -20.17 -48.53
C VAL A 70 -17.17 -20.83 -49.75
N GLU A 71 -17.96 -21.43 -50.63
CA GLU A 71 -17.54 -21.98 -51.92
C GLU A 71 -16.71 -21.00 -52.77
N GLN A 72 -17.09 -19.72 -52.81
CA GLN A 72 -16.45 -18.71 -53.66
C GLN A 72 -15.18 -18.20 -53.00
N TRP A 73 -15.17 -18.12 -51.67
CA TRP A 73 -13.98 -17.79 -50.89
C TRP A 73 -12.92 -18.88 -51.00
N ILE A 74 -13.29 -20.15 -50.82
CA ILE A 74 -12.35 -21.28 -50.97
C ILE A 74 -11.86 -21.38 -52.40
N ALA A 75 -12.73 -21.26 -53.41
CA ALA A 75 -12.31 -21.29 -54.80
C ALA A 75 -11.33 -20.16 -55.16
N LYS A 76 -11.56 -18.93 -54.67
CA LYS A 76 -10.61 -17.82 -54.81
C LYS A 76 -9.28 -18.10 -54.10
N LEU A 77 -9.33 -18.68 -52.89
CA LEU A 77 -8.12 -19.05 -52.15
C LEU A 77 -7.29 -20.07 -52.93
N VAL A 78 -7.92 -21.11 -53.47
CA VAL A 78 -7.27 -22.13 -54.32
C VAL A 78 -6.70 -21.50 -55.59
N PHE A 79 -7.41 -20.57 -56.23
CA PHE A 79 -6.90 -19.83 -57.39
C PHE A 79 -5.58 -19.11 -57.05
N TYR A 80 -5.56 -18.29 -55.98
CA TYR A 80 -4.36 -17.57 -55.58
C TYR A 80 -3.23 -18.50 -55.14
N PHE A 81 -3.57 -19.62 -54.51
CA PHE A 81 -2.59 -20.62 -54.10
C PHE A 81 -1.89 -21.28 -55.29
N ILE A 82 -2.63 -21.68 -56.32
CA ILE A 82 -2.06 -22.25 -57.56
C ILE A 82 -1.32 -21.18 -58.36
N LEU A 83 -1.85 -19.96 -58.40
CA LEU A 83 -1.14 -18.82 -58.98
C LEU A 83 0.19 -18.57 -58.26
N LEU A 84 0.28 -18.77 -56.94
CA LEU A 84 1.51 -18.63 -56.19
C LEU A 84 2.57 -19.68 -56.58
N PHE A 85 2.16 -20.92 -56.85
CA PHE A 85 3.05 -21.94 -57.45
C PHE A 85 3.54 -21.53 -58.84
N ALA A 86 2.63 -21.02 -59.69
CA ALA A 86 3.01 -20.49 -61.00
C ALA A 86 4.01 -19.33 -60.90
N LEU A 87 3.86 -18.52 -59.87
CA LEU A 87 4.71 -17.36 -59.59
C LEU A 87 6.09 -17.76 -59.04
N VAL A 88 6.18 -18.86 -58.26
CA VAL A 88 7.46 -19.50 -57.91
C VAL A 88 8.19 -19.97 -59.16
N ALA A 89 7.53 -20.75 -60.03
CA ALA A 89 8.12 -21.26 -61.26
C ALA A 89 8.51 -20.12 -62.23
N PHE A 90 7.71 -19.04 -62.28
CA PHE A 90 8.02 -17.82 -63.01
C PHE A 90 9.33 -17.19 -62.54
N PHE A 91 9.47 -16.96 -61.23
CA PHE A 91 10.69 -16.35 -60.68
C PHE A 91 11.92 -17.25 -60.80
N GLU A 92 11.75 -18.56 -60.68
CA GLU A 92 12.81 -19.53 -60.92
C GLU A 92 13.31 -19.47 -62.38
N THR A 93 12.37 -19.38 -63.34
CA THR A 93 12.68 -19.24 -64.77
C THR A 93 13.38 -17.91 -65.08
N LEU A 94 13.08 -16.84 -64.34
CA LEU A 94 13.79 -15.55 -64.43
C LEU A 94 15.18 -15.54 -63.79
N GLY A 95 15.60 -16.62 -63.12
CA GLY A 95 16.84 -16.66 -62.34
C GLY A 95 16.75 -15.90 -61.01
N LEU A 96 15.56 -15.51 -60.57
CA LEU A 96 15.29 -14.83 -59.30
C LEU A 96 15.11 -15.84 -58.16
N SER A 97 16.08 -16.74 -57.98
CA SER A 97 16.02 -17.87 -57.06
C SER A 97 15.82 -17.49 -55.60
N LEU A 98 16.34 -16.34 -55.17
CA LEU A 98 16.13 -15.77 -53.82
C LEU A 98 14.63 -15.50 -53.53
N ILE A 99 13.90 -15.01 -54.53
CA ILE A 99 12.47 -14.74 -54.41
C ILE A 99 11.69 -16.04 -54.50
N ALA A 100 12.00 -16.88 -55.49
CA ALA A 100 11.35 -18.18 -55.67
C ALA A 100 11.45 -19.06 -54.42
N SER A 101 12.64 -19.18 -53.82
CA SER A 101 12.87 -19.96 -52.60
C SER A 101 12.12 -19.43 -51.37
N SER A 102 11.98 -18.11 -51.24
CA SER A 102 11.19 -17.50 -50.16
C SER A 102 9.69 -17.83 -50.30
N LEU A 103 9.17 -17.78 -51.52
CA LEU A 103 7.78 -18.12 -51.81
C LEU A 103 7.51 -19.62 -51.70
N ASP A 104 8.44 -20.46 -52.14
CA ASP A 104 8.37 -21.91 -51.97
C ASP A 104 8.37 -22.31 -50.49
N SER A 105 9.23 -21.68 -49.68
CA SER A 105 9.22 -21.84 -48.22
C SER A 105 7.87 -21.49 -47.60
N PHE A 106 7.24 -20.39 -48.04
CA PHE A 106 5.90 -20.00 -47.58
C PHE A 106 4.82 -21.01 -48.01
N LEU A 107 4.86 -21.52 -49.24
CA LEU A 107 3.97 -22.58 -49.72
C LEU A 107 4.15 -23.86 -48.91
N GLY A 108 5.39 -24.27 -48.67
CA GLY A 108 5.73 -25.41 -47.83
C GLY A 108 5.22 -25.22 -46.39
N GLN A 109 5.31 -24.01 -45.85
CA GLN A 109 4.75 -23.68 -44.54
C GLN A 109 3.22 -23.84 -44.52
N ILE A 110 2.50 -23.34 -45.54
CA ILE A 110 1.05 -23.54 -45.67
C ILE A 110 0.68 -25.03 -45.72
N PHE A 111 1.38 -25.81 -46.55
CA PHE A 111 1.15 -27.25 -46.64
C PHE A 111 1.41 -27.97 -45.31
N SER A 112 2.40 -27.53 -44.55
CA SER A 112 2.68 -28.09 -43.23
C SER A 112 1.55 -27.87 -42.22
N TYR A 113 0.69 -26.85 -42.41
CA TYR A 113 -0.47 -26.63 -41.56
C TYR A 113 -1.64 -27.58 -41.88
N ILE A 114 -1.73 -28.17 -43.08
CA ILE A 114 -2.84 -29.06 -43.43
C ILE A 114 -2.85 -30.32 -42.54
N PRO A 115 -1.73 -31.09 -42.41
CA PRO A 115 -1.67 -32.20 -41.47
C PRO A 115 -1.92 -31.77 -40.02
N ARG A 116 -1.35 -30.64 -39.61
CA ARG A 116 -1.51 -30.07 -38.25
C ARG A 116 -2.95 -29.72 -37.90
N LEU A 117 -3.72 -29.21 -38.86
CA LEU A 117 -5.16 -28.94 -38.68
C LEU A 117 -5.94 -30.24 -38.46
N ILE A 118 -5.54 -31.33 -39.13
CA ILE A 118 -6.13 -32.64 -38.93
C ILE A 118 -5.78 -33.17 -37.53
N GLU A 119 -4.51 -33.10 -37.11
CA GLU A 119 -4.06 -33.47 -35.76
C GLU A 119 -4.82 -32.70 -34.68
N ALA A 120 -4.93 -31.37 -34.83
CA ALA A 120 -5.69 -30.51 -33.93
C ALA A 120 -7.18 -30.87 -33.88
N GLY A 121 -7.75 -31.25 -35.03
CA GLY A 121 -9.13 -31.75 -35.13
C GLY A 121 -9.35 -33.03 -34.32
N PHE A 122 -8.40 -33.97 -34.37
CA PHE A 122 -8.45 -35.18 -33.54
C PHE A 122 -8.36 -34.85 -32.04
N VAL A 123 -7.43 -33.98 -31.64
CA VAL A 123 -7.29 -33.53 -30.24
C VAL A 123 -8.58 -32.89 -29.75
N LEU A 124 -9.21 -32.03 -30.56
CA LEU A 124 -10.47 -31.37 -30.23
C LEU A 124 -11.62 -32.36 -30.04
N LEU A 125 -11.69 -33.39 -30.91
CA LEU A 125 -12.69 -34.45 -30.81
C LEU A 125 -12.52 -35.27 -29.52
N ILE A 126 -11.28 -35.63 -29.18
CA ILE A 126 -10.96 -36.32 -27.91
C ILE A 126 -11.34 -35.44 -26.71
N ALA A 127 -10.97 -34.16 -26.75
CA ALA A 127 -11.30 -33.19 -25.70
C ALA A 127 -12.81 -33.07 -25.48
N TRP A 128 -13.61 -33.01 -26.55
CA TRP A 128 -15.07 -32.93 -26.47
C TRP A 128 -15.71 -34.17 -25.82
N ILE A 129 -15.23 -35.36 -26.18
CA ILE A 129 -15.69 -36.63 -25.60
C ILE A 129 -15.35 -36.67 -24.11
N LEU A 130 -14.09 -36.40 -23.74
CA LEU A 130 -13.63 -36.44 -22.36
C LEU A 130 -14.30 -35.36 -21.49
N ALA A 131 -14.51 -34.15 -22.02
CA ALA A 131 -15.22 -33.09 -21.32
C ALA A 131 -16.67 -33.48 -21.04
N THR A 132 -17.34 -34.08 -22.03
CA THR A 132 -18.72 -34.56 -21.88
C THR A 132 -18.82 -35.69 -20.86
N ALA A 133 -17.89 -36.64 -20.87
CA ALA A 133 -17.81 -37.73 -19.89
C ALA A 133 -17.54 -37.19 -18.48
N SER A 134 -16.54 -36.31 -18.33
CA SER A 134 -16.16 -35.71 -17.04
C SER A 134 -17.30 -34.89 -16.43
N ARG A 135 -18.03 -34.12 -17.26
CA ARG A 135 -19.25 -33.40 -16.84
C ARG A 135 -20.31 -34.36 -16.30
N LEU A 136 -20.53 -35.50 -16.96
CA LEU A 136 -21.52 -36.48 -16.52
C LEU A 136 -21.16 -37.09 -15.16
N ILE A 137 -19.89 -37.44 -14.97
CA ILE A 137 -19.35 -37.97 -13.71
C ILE A 137 -19.51 -36.91 -12.60
N ALA A 138 -19.08 -35.67 -12.86
CA ALA A 138 -19.17 -34.57 -11.90
C ALA A 138 -20.62 -34.33 -11.45
N ARG A 139 -21.59 -34.32 -12.39
CA ARG A 139 -23.02 -34.20 -12.03
C ARG A 139 -23.51 -35.30 -11.10
N ARG A 140 -23.11 -36.55 -11.36
CA ARG A 140 -23.48 -37.69 -10.50
C ARG A 140 -22.87 -37.58 -9.10
N VAL A 141 -21.58 -37.29 -9.00
CA VAL A 141 -20.89 -37.18 -7.70
C VAL A 141 -21.45 -36.02 -6.86
N LEU A 142 -21.63 -34.84 -7.48
CA LEU A 142 -22.17 -33.66 -6.79
C LEU A 142 -23.63 -33.85 -6.37
N GLY A 143 -24.43 -34.53 -7.19
CA GLY A 143 -25.82 -34.87 -6.85
C GLY A 143 -25.92 -35.81 -5.64
N LEU A 144 -25.01 -36.78 -5.52
CA LEU A 144 -24.93 -37.69 -4.37
C LEU A 144 -24.57 -36.95 -3.07
N ALA A 145 -23.74 -35.92 -3.16
CA ALA A 145 -23.33 -35.11 -2.02
C ALA A 145 -24.42 -34.14 -1.51
N LYS A 146 -25.58 -34.03 -2.19
CA LYS A 146 -26.73 -33.18 -1.80
C LYS A 146 -26.39 -31.72 -1.47
N ILE A 147 -25.30 -31.19 -2.05
CA ILE A 147 -24.77 -29.84 -1.77
C ILE A 147 -25.84 -28.75 -1.98
N ASP A 148 -26.65 -28.90 -3.03
CA ASP A 148 -27.71 -27.95 -3.38
C ASP A 148 -28.76 -27.79 -2.26
N ARG A 149 -29.13 -28.88 -1.57
CA ARG A 149 -30.18 -28.89 -0.54
C ARG A 149 -29.72 -28.22 0.76
N GLU A 150 -28.46 -28.41 1.13
CA GLU A 150 -27.93 -27.85 2.38
C GLU A 150 -27.66 -26.34 2.28
N LEU A 151 -27.32 -25.85 1.09
CA LEU A 151 -27.18 -24.42 0.80
C LEU A 151 -28.53 -23.70 0.78
N GLU A 152 -29.56 -24.29 0.19
CA GLU A 152 -30.91 -23.70 0.14
C GLU A 152 -31.51 -23.50 1.54
N VAL A 153 -31.32 -24.47 2.43
CA VAL A 153 -31.82 -24.41 3.82
C VAL A 153 -31.04 -23.41 4.68
N ARG A 154 -29.71 -23.33 4.54
CA ARG A 154 -28.87 -22.47 5.39
C ARG A 154 -28.81 -21.02 4.91
N ALA A 155 -28.95 -20.77 3.62
CA ALA A 155 -28.86 -19.43 3.05
C ALA A 155 -30.20 -18.69 2.99
N GLY A 156 -31.32 -19.36 3.28
CA GLY A 156 -32.65 -18.75 3.25
C GLY A 156 -33.06 -18.22 1.87
N LEU A 157 -32.35 -18.64 0.81
CA LEU A 157 -32.59 -18.25 -0.58
C LEU A 157 -33.86 -18.95 -1.08
N ARG A 158 -35.02 -18.42 -0.69
CA ARG A 158 -36.30 -18.80 -1.28
C ARG A 158 -36.31 -18.39 -2.75
N HIS A 159 -36.27 -19.38 -3.63
CA HIS A 159 -36.97 -19.40 -4.92
C HIS A 159 -36.79 -18.17 -5.83
N GLU A 160 -35.57 -17.85 -6.21
CA GLU A 160 -35.33 -17.10 -7.45
C GLU A 160 -34.25 -17.77 -8.27
N LYS A 161 -34.66 -18.59 -9.25
CA LYS A 161 -33.98 -18.99 -10.51
C LYS A 161 -32.44 -19.17 -10.52
N ALA A 162 -31.80 -19.33 -9.38
CA ALA A 162 -30.38 -19.57 -9.29
C ALA A 162 -30.15 -20.99 -9.79
N ALA A 163 -29.34 -21.12 -10.84
CA ALA A 163 -28.99 -22.43 -11.37
C ALA A 163 -28.39 -23.28 -10.23
N PRO A 164 -28.77 -24.58 -10.09
CA PRO A 164 -28.24 -25.43 -9.04
C PRO A 164 -26.72 -25.49 -9.13
N LEU A 165 -26.03 -25.38 -8.00
CA LEU A 165 -24.57 -25.29 -7.94
C LEU A 165 -23.93 -26.52 -8.58
N SER A 166 -24.55 -27.69 -8.44
CA SER A 166 -24.14 -28.93 -9.12
C SER A 166 -24.08 -28.79 -10.65
N ARG A 167 -25.02 -28.06 -11.26
CA ARG A 167 -25.00 -27.77 -12.70
C ARG A 167 -23.84 -26.85 -13.04
N THR A 168 -23.69 -25.74 -12.33
CA THR A 168 -22.65 -24.73 -12.58
C THR A 168 -21.25 -25.33 -12.43
N LEU A 169 -21.02 -26.10 -11.36
CA LEU A 169 -19.76 -26.80 -11.11
C LEU A 169 -19.47 -27.85 -12.20
N SER A 170 -20.48 -28.59 -12.66
CA SER A 170 -20.28 -29.56 -13.75
C SER A 170 -19.99 -28.91 -15.11
N GLU A 171 -20.57 -27.72 -15.36
CA GLU A 171 -20.25 -26.93 -16.54
C GLU A 171 -18.84 -26.36 -16.44
N ALA A 172 -18.40 -25.96 -15.24
CA ALA A 172 -17.01 -25.59 -15.00
C ALA A 172 -16.05 -26.76 -15.27
N VAL A 173 -16.37 -28.00 -14.86
CA VAL A 173 -15.56 -29.19 -15.19
C VAL A 173 -15.47 -29.41 -16.70
N TYR A 174 -16.55 -29.19 -17.45
CA TYR A 174 -16.52 -29.29 -18.92
C TYR A 174 -15.51 -28.31 -19.53
N TRP A 175 -15.58 -27.04 -19.15
CA TRP A 175 -14.65 -26.01 -19.62
C TRP A 175 -13.23 -26.24 -19.13
N LEU A 176 -13.06 -26.76 -17.91
CA LEU A 176 -11.77 -27.15 -17.35
C LEU A 176 -11.09 -28.20 -18.21
N VAL A 177 -11.82 -29.24 -18.64
CA VAL A 177 -11.26 -30.26 -19.53
C VAL A 177 -10.83 -29.64 -20.86
N PHE A 178 -11.62 -28.74 -21.45
CA PHE A 178 -11.21 -28.01 -22.65
C PHE A 178 -9.93 -27.19 -22.43
N LEU A 179 -9.82 -26.50 -21.29
CA LEU A 179 -8.63 -25.74 -20.92
C LEU A 179 -7.40 -26.65 -20.78
N LEU A 180 -7.55 -27.84 -20.19
CA LEU A 180 -6.46 -28.82 -20.04
C LEU A 180 -6.00 -29.41 -21.39
N PHE A 181 -6.89 -29.50 -22.38
CA PHE A 181 -6.57 -29.94 -23.74
C PHE A 181 -6.07 -28.81 -24.64
N LEU A 182 -6.18 -27.54 -24.21
CA LEU A 182 -5.70 -26.40 -24.97
C LEU A 182 -4.19 -26.47 -25.30
N PRO A 183 -3.28 -26.85 -24.37
CA PRO A 183 -1.88 -27.08 -24.72
C PRO A 183 -1.70 -28.12 -25.85
N ALA A 184 -2.41 -29.25 -25.79
CA ALA A 184 -2.32 -30.27 -26.83
C ALA A 184 -2.85 -29.77 -28.18
N LEU A 185 -3.88 -28.91 -28.16
CA LEU A 185 -4.39 -28.26 -29.36
C LEU A 185 -3.37 -27.28 -29.96
N LEU A 186 -2.71 -26.49 -29.12
CA LEU A 186 -1.67 -25.55 -29.54
C LEU A 186 -0.43 -26.27 -30.07
N ASP A 187 -0.05 -27.39 -29.44
CA ASP A 187 1.04 -28.26 -29.86
C ASP A 187 0.77 -28.87 -31.26
N ALA A 188 -0.42 -29.45 -31.45
CA ALA A 188 -0.85 -29.94 -32.76
C ALA A 188 -0.81 -28.86 -33.85
N LEU A 189 -1.14 -27.60 -33.50
CA LEU A 189 -1.07 -26.45 -34.42
C LEU A 189 0.35 -25.85 -34.58
N ALA A 190 1.38 -26.41 -33.93
CA ALA A 190 2.75 -25.87 -33.87
C ALA A 190 2.89 -24.48 -33.23
N LEU A 191 1.95 -24.06 -32.39
CA LEU A 191 1.93 -22.74 -31.77
C LEU A 191 2.83 -22.70 -30.52
N HIS A 192 4.10 -23.07 -30.67
CA HIS A 192 5.07 -23.23 -29.58
C HIS A 192 5.22 -21.97 -28.71
N GLY A 193 5.16 -20.77 -29.29
CA GLY A 193 5.22 -19.50 -28.54
C GLY A 193 4.03 -19.25 -27.61
N LEU A 194 2.89 -19.89 -27.86
CA LEU A 194 1.69 -19.83 -27.00
C LEU A 194 1.57 -21.04 -26.08
N LEU A 195 2.28 -22.13 -26.40
CA LEU A 195 2.24 -23.38 -25.66
C LEU A 195 2.75 -23.21 -24.23
N GLU A 196 3.92 -22.61 -24.04
CA GLU A 196 4.58 -22.53 -22.72
C GLU A 196 3.73 -21.83 -21.65
N PRO A 197 3.19 -20.61 -21.86
CA PRO A 197 2.36 -19.96 -20.85
C PRO A 197 1.07 -20.74 -20.56
N VAL A 198 0.43 -21.30 -21.59
CA VAL A 198 -0.82 -22.06 -21.46
C VAL A 198 -0.59 -23.40 -20.76
N GLN A 199 0.52 -24.07 -21.05
CA GLN A 199 0.94 -25.28 -20.36
C GLN A 199 1.27 -24.99 -18.89
N GLY A 200 1.93 -23.87 -18.60
CA GLY A 200 2.16 -23.41 -17.23
C GLY A 200 0.87 -23.16 -16.45
N MET A 201 -0.13 -22.53 -17.08
CA MET A 201 -1.47 -22.34 -16.50
C MET A 201 -2.18 -23.67 -16.27
N SER A 202 -2.17 -24.56 -17.26
CA SER A 202 -2.74 -25.91 -17.17
C SER A 202 -2.13 -26.70 -16.02
N ASN A 203 -0.80 -26.70 -15.89
CA ASN A 203 -0.08 -27.35 -14.81
C ASN A 203 -0.45 -26.77 -13.43
N LYS A 204 -0.54 -25.44 -13.30
CA LYS A 204 -0.99 -24.79 -12.05
C LYS A 204 -2.40 -25.20 -11.67
N VAL A 205 -3.30 -25.30 -12.65
CA VAL A 205 -4.68 -25.76 -12.41
C VAL A 205 -4.69 -27.22 -11.95
N LEU A 206 -3.89 -28.09 -12.58
CA LEU A 206 -3.78 -29.49 -12.18
C LEU A 206 -3.21 -29.68 -10.78
N THR A 207 -2.19 -28.91 -10.38
CA THR A 207 -1.63 -28.97 -9.01
C THR A 207 -2.55 -28.32 -7.99
N PHE A 208 -3.37 -27.35 -8.39
CA PHE A 208 -4.37 -26.75 -7.52
C PHE A 208 -5.46 -27.73 -7.08
N LEU A 209 -5.84 -28.71 -7.92
CA LEU A 209 -6.86 -29.70 -7.59
C LEU A 209 -6.55 -30.55 -6.32
N PRO A 210 -5.41 -31.27 -6.23
CA PRO A 210 -5.07 -32.02 -5.02
C PRO A 210 -4.83 -31.08 -3.82
N ASN A 211 -4.24 -29.92 -4.06
CA ASN A 211 -4.01 -28.88 -3.05
C ASN A 211 -5.32 -28.35 -2.45
N LEU A 212 -6.37 -28.20 -3.27
CA LEU A 212 -7.70 -27.79 -2.84
C LEU A 212 -8.31 -28.78 -1.86
N LEU A 213 -8.13 -30.08 -2.09
CA LEU A 213 -8.58 -31.12 -1.17
C LEU A 213 -7.78 -31.08 0.15
N ALA A 214 -6.45 -30.95 0.07
CA ALA A 214 -5.59 -30.84 1.25
C ALA A 214 -5.95 -29.61 2.11
N ALA A 215 -6.15 -28.46 1.47
CA ALA A 215 -6.58 -27.22 2.12
C ALA A 215 -7.96 -27.36 2.77
N GLY A 216 -8.93 -27.94 2.06
CA GLY A 216 -10.27 -28.19 2.59
C GLY A 216 -10.24 -29.10 3.82
N LEU A 217 -9.42 -30.15 3.80
CA LEU A 217 -9.22 -31.03 4.95
C LEU A 217 -8.59 -30.29 6.13
N LEU A 218 -7.57 -29.46 5.89
CA LEU A 218 -6.93 -28.64 6.92
C LEU A 218 -7.92 -27.68 7.58
N VAL A 219 -8.74 -26.97 6.80
CA VAL A 219 -9.78 -26.07 7.34
C VAL A 219 -10.78 -26.86 8.17
N PHE A 220 -11.24 -28.01 7.68
CA PHE A 220 -12.22 -28.83 8.39
C PHE A 220 -11.69 -29.30 9.74
N VAL A 221 -10.50 -29.90 9.76
CA VAL A 221 -9.86 -30.41 10.98
C VAL A 221 -9.50 -29.27 11.93
N GLY A 222 -8.92 -28.19 11.41
CA GLY A 222 -8.48 -27.08 12.23
C GLY A 222 -9.63 -26.23 12.78
N TRP A 223 -10.76 -26.11 12.07
CA TRP A 223 -11.98 -25.51 12.62
C TRP A 223 -12.53 -26.31 13.79
N PHE A 224 -12.53 -27.64 13.68
CA PHE A 224 -12.94 -28.53 14.76
C PHE A 224 -12.01 -28.40 15.97
N ALA A 225 -10.70 -28.39 15.75
CA ALA A 225 -9.69 -28.17 16.79
C ALA A 225 -9.87 -26.80 17.47
N ALA A 226 -10.03 -25.72 16.70
CA ALA A 226 -10.23 -24.37 17.22
C ALA A 226 -11.48 -24.28 18.12
N ARG A 227 -12.60 -24.93 17.72
CA ARG A 227 -13.79 -25.01 18.56
C ARG A 227 -13.57 -25.76 19.87
N ILE A 228 -12.78 -26.83 19.84
CA ILE A 228 -12.43 -27.56 21.07
C ILE A 228 -11.62 -26.65 21.99
N VAL A 229 -10.59 -25.99 21.46
CA VAL A 229 -9.75 -25.06 22.23
C VAL A 229 -10.60 -23.93 22.83
N GLN A 230 -11.51 -23.33 22.06
CA GLN A 230 -12.45 -22.31 22.55
C GLN A 230 -13.21 -22.77 23.79
N ARG A 231 -13.81 -23.98 23.72
CA ARG A 231 -14.61 -24.53 24.82
C ARG A 231 -13.75 -24.82 26.03
N ILE A 232 -12.57 -25.41 25.83
CA ILE A 232 -11.62 -25.69 26.91
C ILE A 232 -11.21 -24.38 27.59
N VAL A 233 -10.76 -23.38 26.84
CA VAL A 233 -10.33 -22.08 27.38
C VAL A 233 -11.46 -21.37 28.12
N THR A 234 -12.66 -21.33 27.54
CA THR A 234 -13.84 -20.71 28.18
C THR A 234 -14.15 -21.39 29.52
N ASN A 235 -14.22 -22.73 29.54
CA ASN A 235 -14.56 -23.48 30.74
C ASN A 235 -13.48 -23.37 31.82
N LEU A 236 -12.20 -23.41 31.44
CA LEU A 236 -11.08 -23.26 32.37
C LEU A 236 -11.04 -21.86 32.98
N LEU A 237 -11.22 -20.80 32.19
CA LEU A 237 -11.22 -19.43 32.69
C LEU A 237 -12.42 -19.14 33.60
N ALA A 238 -13.60 -19.67 33.25
CA ALA A 238 -14.78 -19.60 34.10
C ALA A 238 -14.53 -20.30 35.45
N ALA A 239 -13.93 -21.50 35.43
CA ALA A 239 -13.59 -22.26 36.64
C ALA A 239 -12.54 -21.55 37.51
N LEU A 240 -11.57 -20.87 36.91
CA LEU A 240 -10.57 -20.03 37.60
C LEU A 240 -11.17 -18.73 38.16
N GLY A 241 -12.43 -18.43 37.87
CA GLY A 241 -13.13 -17.26 38.40
C GLY A 241 -12.86 -15.97 37.63
N ALA A 242 -12.43 -16.04 36.36
CA ALA A 242 -12.25 -14.85 35.51
C ALA A 242 -13.52 -13.99 35.45
N ASP A 243 -14.69 -14.63 35.48
CA ASP A 243 -15.99 -13.93 35.45
C ASP A 243 -16.24 -13.15 36.75
N ARG A 244 -15.87 -13.71 37.91
CA ARG A 244 -15.95 -13.02 39.21
C ARG A 244 -15.02 -11.81 39.29
N LEU A 245 -13.84 -11.89 38.66
CA LEU A 245 -12.91 -10.77 38.61
C LEU A 245 -13.47 -9.63 37.75
N SER A 246 -14.09 -9.96 36.61
CA SER A 246 -14.75 -8.99 35.73
C SER A 246 -15.84 -8.19 36.44
N GLU A 247 -16.63 -8.86 37.29
CA GLU A 247 -17.66 -8.23 38.13
C GLU A 247 -17.05 -7.25 39.14
N ARG A 248 -15.95 -7.61 39.80
CA ARG A 248 -15.28 -6.74 40.81
C ARG A 248 -14.65 -5.49 40.21
N VAL A 249 -14.14 -5.59 38.99
CA VAL A 249 -13.42 -4.51 38.31
C VAL A 249 -14.37 -3.64 37.46
N GLY A 250 -15.65 -4.02 37.35
CA GLY A 250 -16.67 -3.23 36.63
C GLY A 250 -16.57 -3.31 35.11
N ILE A 251 -15.85 -4.31 34.56
CA ILE A 251 -15.61 -4.46 33.12
C ILE A 251 -16.90 -4.88 32.39
N MET A 252 -17.92 -5.35 33.12
CA MET A 252 -19.24 -5.71 32.59
C MET A 252 -19.94 -4.58 31.84
N GLN A 253 -19.73 -3.31 32.23
CA GLN A 253 -20.31 -2.16 31.52
C GLN A 253 -19.75 -2.01 30.09
N ILE A 254 -18.55 -2.53 29.84
CA ILE A 254 -17.84 -2.46 28.56
C ILE A 254 -18.13 -3.71 27.71
N LEU A 255 -18.24 -4.88 28.35
CA LEU A 255 -18.43 -6.18 27.68
C LEU A 255 -19.90 -6.52 27.38
N GLY A 256 -20.85 -5.76 27.94
CA GLY A 256 -22.28 -5.98 27.75
C GLY A 256 -22.75 -7.31 28.36
N THR A 257 -23.47 -8.13 27.57
CA THR A 257 -24.01 -9.42 28.02
C THR A 257 -23.00 -10.57 27.97
N GLN A 258 -21.75 -10.32 27.55
CA GLN A 258 -20.74 -11.36 27.40
C GLN A 258 -19.85 -11.45 28.64
N THR A 259 -19.59 -12.68 29.09
CA THR A 259 -18.64 -12.99 30.16
C THR A 259 -17.19 -12.83 29.70
N LEU A 260 -16.27 -12.53 30.62
CA LEU A 260 -14.84 -12.38 30.28
C LEU A 260 -14.26 -13.72 29.78
N SER A 261 -14.69 -14.84 30.38
CA SER A 261 -14.28 -16.19 29.97
C SER A 261 -14.68 -16.52 28.54
N SER A 262 -15.91 -16.20 28.11
CA SER A 262 -16.38 -16.46 26.74
C SER A 262 -15.66 -15.60 25.70
N MET A 263 -15.41 -14.32 26.02
CA MET A 263 -14.66 -13.41 25.15
C MET A 263 -13.23 -13.90 24.93
N LEU A 264 -12.53 -14.28 26.01
CA LEU A 264 -11.19 -14.86 25.92
C LEU A 264 -11.19 -16.21 25.20
N GLY A 265 -12.26 -17.00 25.33
CA GLY A 265 -12.48 -18.20 24.54
C GLY A 265 -12.56 -17.92 23.04
N VAL A 266 -13.31 -16.89 22.63
CA VAL A 266 -13.39 -16.45 21.21
C VAL A 266 -12.02 -15.96 20.72
N VAL A 267 -11.26 -15.25 21.55
CA VAL A 267 -9.89 -14.86 21.19
C VAL A 267 -9.02 -16.10 20.95
N ALA A 268 -9.09 -17.10 21.83
CA ALA A 268 -8.38 -18.37 21.64
C ALA A 268 -8.84 -19.13 20.38
N TYR A 269 -10.14 -19.12 20.07
CA TYR A 269 -10.68 -19.66 18.83
C TYR A 269 -10.02 -19.00 17.61
N VAL A 270 -9.98 -17.67 17.57
CA VAL A 270 -9.39 -16.91 16.47
C VAL A 270 -7.88 -17.15 16.37
N LEU A 271 -7.18 -17.21 17.50
CA LEU A 271 -5.74 -17.47 17.56
C LEU A 271 -5.35 -18.86 17.03
N VAL A 272 -6.21 -19.86 17.14
CA VAL A 272 -6.00 -21.18 16.53
C VAL A 272 -6.45 -21.19 15.07
N LEU A 273 -7.58 -20.55 14.77
CA LEU A 273 -8.18 -20.55 13.44
C LEU A 273 -7.31 -19.82 12.40
N ILE A 274 -6.72 -18.67 12.73
CA ILE A 274 -5.87 -17.92 11.78
C ILE A 274 -4.69 -18.77 11.27
N PRO A 275 -3.86 -19.41 12.12
CA PRO A 275 -2.80 -20.30 11.65
C PRO A 275 -3.33 -21.47 10.81
N VAL A 276 -4.49 -22.04 11.16
CA VAL A 276 -5.14 -23.08 10.35
C VAL A 276 -5.51 -22.56 8.96
N LEU A 277 -6.10 -21.36 8.88
CA LEU A 277 -6.46 -20.74 7.62
C LEU A 277 -5.20 -20.47 6.78
N ILE A 278 -4.16 -19.91 7.38
CA ILE A 278 -2.87 -19.69 6.72
C ILE A 278 -2.30 -21.02 6.21
N ALA A 279 -2.29 -22.07 7.03
CA ALA A 279 -1.83 -23.40 6.62
C ALA A 279 -2.66 -23.97 5.45
N SER A 280 -3.97 -23.74 5.43
CA SER A 280 -4.83 -24.16 4.32
C SER A 280 -4.55 -23.38 3.04
N LEU A 281 -4.35 -22.07 3.12
CA LEU A 281 -3.95 -21.24 1.98
C LEU A 281 -2.56 -21.63 1.47
N ASN A 282 -1.68 -22.07 2.36
CA ASN A 282 -0.34 -22.54 2.01
C ASN A 282 -0.42 -23.88 1.28
N ALA A 283 -1.31 -24.77 1.75
CA ALA A 283 -1.63 -26.00 1.04
C ALA A 283 -2.24 -25.74 -0.35
N LEU A 284 -2.94 -24.63 -0.56
CA LEU A 284 -3.39 -24.19 -1.90
C LEU A 284 -2.23 -23.71 -2.81
N GLY A 285 -1.03 -23.49 -2.28
CA GLY A 285 0.10 -22.90 -3.01
C GLY A 285 -0.02 -21.38 -3.18
N LEU A 286 -0.72 -20.69 -2.28
CA LEU A 286 -0.91 -19.24 -2.32
C LEU A 286 0.18 -18.49 -1.52
N ASP A 287 1.45 -18.80 -1.79
CA ASP A 287 2.62 -18.30 -1.04
C ASP A 287 2.67 -16.76 -0.98
N ALA A 288 2.26 -16.10 -2.06
CA ALA A 288 2.21 -14.64 -2.15
C ALA A 288 1.26 -13.99 -1.13
N VAL A 289 0.24 -14.74 -0.67
CA VAL A 289 -0.73 -14.29 0.34
C VAL A 289 -0.37 -14.80 1.73
N THR A 290 0.10 -16.05 1.82
CA THR A 290 0.39 -16.69 3.11
C THR A 290 1.64 -16.16 3.78
N ASN A 291 2.67 -15.77 3.03
CA ASN A 291 3.91 -15.27 3.63
C ASN A 291 3.70 -13.96 4.42
N PRO A 292 3.09 -12.89 3.85
CA PRO A 292 2.76 -11.69 4.63
C PRO A 292 1.83 -11.99 5.81
N ALA A 293 0.81 -12.84 5.62
CA ALA A 293 -0.12 -13.19 6.69
C ALA A 293 0.55 -13.94 7.86
N SER A 294 1.48 -14.86 7.55
CA SER A 294 2.27 -15.60 8.55
C SER A 294 3.18 -14.65 9.33
N ASN A 295 3.83 -13.71 8.65
CA ASN A 295 4.68 -12.70 9.28
C ASN A 295 3.86 -11.80 10.20
N MET A 296 2.67 -11.37 9.78
CA MET A 296 1.77 -10.58 10.62
C MET A 296 1.33 -11.36 11.86
N LEU A 297 0.97 -12.64 11.71
CA LEU A 297 0.65 -13.50 12.85
C LEU A 297 1.84 -13.64 13.81
N ALA A 298 3.05 -13.84 13.28
CA ALA A 298 4.27 -13.94 14.09
C ALA A 298 4.53 -12.65 14.87
N ILE A 299 4.36 -11.48 14.24
CA ILE A 299 4.47 -10.17 14.90
C ILE A 299 3.43 -10.04 16.02
N ILE A 300 2.17 -10.41 15.77
CA ILE A 300 1.10 -10.37 16.77
C ILE A 300 1.41 -11.30 17.95
N LEU A 301 1.86 -12.53 17.69
CA LEU A 301 2.20 -13.49 18.74
C LEU A 301 3.42 -13.04 19.55
N ALA A 302 4.43 -12.46 18.89
CA ALA A 302 5.61 -11.89 19.55
C ALA A 302 5.27 -10.63 20.36
N ALA A 303 4.21 -9.91 20.00
CA ALA A 303 3.72 -8.75 20.76
C ALA A 303 3.05 -9.15 22.09
N ILE A 304 2.54 -10.38 22.23
CA ILE A 304 1.86 -10.80 23.47
C ILE A 304 2.81 -10.69 24.68
N PRO A 305 4.02 -11.29 24.69
CA PRO A 305 4.96 -11.11 25.80
C PRO A 305 5.36 -9.65 26.05
N SER A 306 5.57 -8.86 25.00
CA SER A 306 6.02 -7.47 25.15
C SER A 306 4.92 -6.57 25.71
N ILE A 307 3.65 -6.82 25.39
CA ILE A 307 2.51 -6.12 26.01
C ILE A 307 2.49 -6.36 27.52
N PHE A 308 2.70 -7.59 27.97
CA PHE A 308 2.80 -7.89 29.40
C PHE A 308 4.00 -7.18 30.04
N ALA A 309 5.18 -7.23 29.42
CA ALA A 309 6.37 -6.55 29.92
C ALA A 309 6.17 -5.03 30.04
N ALA A 310 5.62 -4.40 29.00
CA ALA A 310 5.29 -2.98 28.97
C ALA A 310 4.27 -2.59 30.07
N GLY A 311 3.24 -3.41 30.26
CA GLY A 311 2.26 -3.23 31.32
C GLY A 311 2.87 -3.32 32.72
N ILE A 312 3.78 -4.28 32.94
CA ILE A 312 4.52 -4.42 34.19
C ILE A 312 5.38 -3.18 34.46
N VAL A 313 6.13 -2.71 33.46
CA VAL A 313 6.98 -1.49 33.57
C VAL A 313 6.13 -0.27 33.95
N MET A 314 5.01 -0.05 33.27
CA MET A 314 4.08 1.04 33.59
C MET A 314 3.50 0.92 35.00
N LEU A 315 3.13 -0.29 35.43
CA LEU A 315 2.60 -0.52 36.78
C LEU A 315 3.63 -0.17 37.85
N PHE A 316 4.87 -0.65 37.72
CA PHE A 316 5.94 -0.34 38.66
C PHE A 316 6.27 1.16 38.67
N ALA A 317 6.30 1.81 37.51
CA ALA A 317 6.53 3.24 37.42
C ALA A 317 5.42 4.07 38.08
N TYR A 318 4.15 3.65 37.98
CA TYR A 318 3.05 4.31 38.70
C TYR A 318 3.23 4.21 40.22
N ILE A 319 3.57 3.02 40.72
CA ILE A 319 3.78 2.78 42.15
C ILE A 319 4.97 3.60 42.65
N ALA A 320 6.12 3.49 41.98
CA ALA A 320 7.33 4.24 42.31
C ALA A 320 7.11 5.75 42.18
N GLY A 321 6.48 6.19 41.10
CA GLY A 321 6.17 7.59 40.83
C GLY A 321 5.28 8.20 41.89
N ARG A 322 4.31 7.45 42.42
CA ARG A 322 3.45 7.92 43.52
C ARG A 322 4.26 8.16 44.81
N VAL A 323 5.21 7.28 45.11
CA VAL A 323 6.11 7.45 46.25
C VAL A 323 7.01 8.67 46.05
N VAL A 324 7.68 8.78 44.90
CA VAL A 324 8.58 9.90 44.58
C VAL A 324 7.83 11.23 44.57
N SER A 325 6.64 11.27 43.98
CA SER A 325 5.75 12.43 43.95
C SER A 325 5.41 12.93 45.37
N GLY A 326 5.06 12.01 46.27
CA GLY A 326 4.80 12.34 47.68
C GLY A 326 6.02 12.87 48.40
N LEU A 327 7.20 12.26 48.17
CA LEU A 327 8.47 12.73 48.74
C LEU A 327 8.79 14.15 48.25
N VAL A 328 8.72 14.40 46.94
CA VAL A 328 9.01 15.73 46.37
C VAL A 328 8.04 16.78 46.90
N SER A 329 6.75 16.48 46.94
CA SER A 329 5.73 17.40 47.50
C SER A 329 6.03 17.76 48.96
N ASN A 330 6.35 16.75 49.78
CA ASN A 330 6.63 16.96 51.21
C ASN A 330 7.93 17.74 51.43
N LEU A 331 8.98 17.46 50.66
CA LEU A 331 10.25 18.18 50.74
C LEU A 331 10.09 19.65 50.32
N LEU A 332 9.35 19.92 49.24
CA LEU A 332 9.06 21.29 48.81
C LEU A 332 8.25 22.06 49.85
N ALA A 333 7.22 21.42 50.41
CA ALA A 333 6.43 22.01 51.49
C ALA A 333 7.29 22.30 52.73
N ALA A 334 8.20 21.38 53.10
CA ALA A 334 9.09 21.53 54.25
C ALA A 334 10.08 22.70 54.12
N ILE A 335 10.59 22.95 52.90
CA ILE A 335 11.49 24.10 52.62
C ILE A 335 10.71 25.42 52.55
N GLY A 336 9.37 25.37 52.58
CA GLY A 336 8.52 26.55 52.53
C GLY A 336 8.20 27.04 51.11
N PHE A 337 8.30 26.16 50.10
CA PHE A 337 8.01 26.49 48.69
C PHE A 337 6.61 27.10 48.51
N ASP A 338 5.62 26.59 49.23
CA ASP A 338 4.25 27.12 49.20
C ASP A 338 4.19 28.59 49.62
N LYS A 339 4.97 28.97 50.66
CA LYS A 339 5.04 30.36 51.13
C LYS A 339 5.74 31.25 50.10
N VAL A 340 6.83 30.79 49.49
CA VAL A 340 7.55 31.54 48.46
C VAL A 340 6.63 31.84 47.26
N LEU A 341 5.86 30.85 46.79
CA LEU A 341 4.95 31.06 45.65
C LEU A 341 3.76 31.96 45.98
N THR A 342 3.25 31.92 47.21
CA THR A 342 2.20 32.85 47.65
C THR A 342 2.74 34.30 47.73
N LEU A 343 3.99 34.50 48.18
CA LEU A 343 4.66 35.81 48.21
C LEU A 343 4.90 36.40 46.82
N LEU A 344 5.08 35.54 45.81
CA LEU A 344 5.16 35.93 44.41
C LEU A 344 3.81 36.37 43.81
N GLY A 345 2.73 36.29 44.59
CA GLY A 345 1.38 36.63 44.13
C GLY A 345 0.75 35.59 43.21
N LEU A 346 1.41 34.43 43.02
CA LEU A 346 0.96 33.33 42.16
C LEU A 346 0.10 32.30 42.93
N GLY A 347 0.06 32.38 44.26
CA GLY A 347 -0.64 31.44 45.13
C GLY A 347 -1.75 32.08 45.97
N LYS A 348 -2.65 32.88 45.39
CA LYS A 348 -3.83 33.34 46.14
C LYS A 348 -4.62 32.11 46.63
N GLU A 349 -4.99 32.11 47.91
CA GLU A 349 -5.81 31.08 48.57
C GLU A 349 -7.20 30.96 47.90
N MET A 350 -7.27 30.22 46.79
CA MET A 350 -8.54 29.67 46.33
C MET A 350 -8.85 28.49 47.24
N ARG A 351 -9.81 28.68 48.15
CA ARG A 351 -10.35 27.62 49.02
C ARG A 351 -10.67 26.38 48.17
N GLY A 352 -9.88 25.31 48.34
CA GLY A 352 -10.06 24.01 47.66
C GLY A 352 -9.06 23.68 46.53
N SER A 353 -8.17 24.61 46.14
CA SER A 353 -7.14 24.32 45.14
C SER A 353 -5.92 23.60 45.73
N ARG A 354 -5.32 22.67 44.98
CA ARG A 354 -4.09 21.94 45.36
C ARG A 354 -2.96 22.91 45.70
N LYS A 355 -2.15 22.59 46.71
CA LYS A 355 -1.00 23.42 47.08
C LYS A 355 0.04 23.44 45.95
N PRO A 356 0.83 24.52 45.79
CA PRO A 356 1.85 24.55 44.75
C PRO A 356 2.87 23.40 44.84
N SER A 357 3.29 23.01 46.04
CA SER A 357 4.12 21.82 46.28
C SER A 357 3.48 20.52 45.76
N GLU A 358 2.17 20.35 45.97
CA GLU A 358 1.40 19.19 45.47
C GLU A 358 1.29 19.19 43.94
N ILE A 359 1.20 20.37 43.31
CA ILE A 359 1.22 20.49 41.84
C ILE A 359 2.57 20.02 41.29
N VAL A 360 3.68 20.45 41.88
CA VAL A 360 5.01 19.99 41.47
C VAL A 360 5.16 18.48 41.69
N GLY A 361 4.69 17.96 42.84
CA GLY A 361 4.64 16.52 43.09
C GLY A 361 3.88 15.77 41.99
N TYR A 362 2.70 16.26 41.59
CA TYR A 362 1.92 15.66 40.50
C TYR A 362 2.65 15.75 39.14
N LEU A 363 3.33 16.85 38.84
CA LEU A 363 4.15 16.98 37.64
C LEU A 363 5.29 15.95 37.61
N VAL A 364 5.91 15.66 38.75
CA VAL A 364 6.93 14.59 38.87
C VAL A 364 6.32 13.21 38.62
N LEU A 365 5.12 12.93 39.15
CA LEU A 365 4.42 11.68 38.83
C LEU A 365 4.17 11.54 37.32
N VAL A 366 3.65 12.59 36.69
CA VAL A 366 3.40 12.62 35.23
C VAL A 366 4.72 12.42 34.46
N ALA A 367 5.81 13.10 34.86
CA ALA A 367 7.10 12.93 34.22
C ALA A 367 7.59 11.48 34.30
N ILE A 368 7.55 10.86 35.49
CA ILE A 368 7.95 9.45 35.69
C ILE A 368 7.10 8.51 34.82
N LEU A 369 5.79 8.74 34.75
CA LEU A 369 4.89 7.97 33.89
C LEU A 369 5.22 8.17 32.41
N LEU A 370 5.55 9.37 31.96
CA LEU A 370 5.96 9.63 30.56
C LEU A 370 7.30 8.96 30.24
N PHE A 371 8.28 8.97 31.16
CA PHE A 371 9.53 8.22 30.98
C PHE A 371 9.30 6.72 30.87
N SER A 372 8.41 6.18 31.73
CA SER A 372 8.03 4.77 31.66
C SER A 372 7.26 4.43 30.39
N PHE A 373 6.42 5.35 29.90
CA PHE A 373 5.69 5.19 28.65
C PHE A 373 6.64 5.09 27.45
N ILE A 374 7.74 5.84 27.42
CA ILE A 374 8.79 5.71 26.40
C ILE A 374 9.32 4.27 26.39
N GLU A 375 9.68 3.73 27.55
CA GLU A 375 10.19 2.37 27.66
C GLU A 375 9.13 1.32 27.28
N ALA A 376 7.89 1.51 27.71
CA ALA A 376 6.77 0.66 27.33
C ALA A 376 6.55 0.65 25.80
N MET A 377 6.62 1.82 25.15
CA MET A 377 6.50 1.94 23.70
C MET A 377 7.65 1.24 22.96
N ARG A 378 8.89 1.35 23.47
CA ARG A 378 10.05 0.62 22.92
C ARG A 378 9.91 -0.89 23.02
N LEU A 379 9.48 -1.38 24.19
CA LEU A 379 9.20 -2.82 24.38
C LEU A 379 8.15 -3.32 23.39
N LEU A 380 7.13 -2.51 23.11
CA LEU A 380 6.10 -2.80 22.12
C LEU A 380 6.56 -2.64 20.66
N GLY A 381 7.77 -2.11 20.41
CA GLY A 381 8.32 -1.84 19.08
C GLY A 381 7.89 -0.51 18.47
N PHE A 382 7.20 0.35 19.20
CA PHE A 382 6.75 1.68 18.75
C PHE A 382 7.83 2.75 18.96
N GLU A 383 9.00 2.57 18.32
CA GLU A 383 10.16 3.47 18.46
C GLU A 383 9.84 4.93 18.12
N VAL A 384 9.03 5.16 17.09
CA VAL A 384 8.62 6.52 16.69
C VAL A 384 7.79 7.19 17.79
N VAL A 385 6.86 6.46 18.40
CA VAL A 385 6.01 6.99 19.48
C VAL A 385 6.85 7.28 20.72
N ALA A 386 7.82 6.41 21.03
CA ALA A 386 8.78 6.61 22.10
C ALA A 386 9.63 7.88 21.86
N ALA A 387 10.12 8.07 20.63
CA ALA A 387 10.92 9.25 20.25
C ALA A 387 10.11 10.55 20.33
N LEU A 388 8.88 10.57 19.79
CA LEU A 388 7.99 11.72 19.88
C LEU A 388 7.64 12.07 21.33
N THR A 389 7.43 11.06 22.17
CA THR A 389 7.19 11.29 23.61
C THR A 389 8.43 11.87 24.27
N ALA A 390 9.64 11.41 23.93
CA ALA A 390 10.88 11.95 24.48
C ALA A 390 11.08 13.42 24.08
N GLU A 391 10.85 13.76 22.81
CA GLU A 391 10.88 15.14 22.32
C GLU A 391 9.84 16.01 23.05
N PHE A 392 8.63 15.50 23.25
CA PHE A 392 7.59 16.18 24.01
C PHE A 392 7.98 16.42 25.48
N ILE A 393 8.66 15.48 26.15
CA ILE A 393 9.18 15.69 27.51
C ILE A 393 10.20 16.82 27.52
N VAL A 394 11.12 16.84 26.55
CA VAL A 394 12.12 17.90 26.43
C VAL A 394 11.43 19.24 26.20
N PHE A 395 10.48 19.33 25.28
CA PHE A 395 9.67 20.53 25.04
C PHE A 395 8.91 20.98 26.30
N SER A 396 8.30 20.05 27.02
CA SER A 396 7.62 20.34 28.29
C SER A 396 8.59 20.90 29.35
N GLY A 397 9.81 20.37 29.40
CA GLY A 397 10.88 20.88 30.27
C GLY A 397 11.26 22.33 29.95
N HIS A 398 11.35 22.67 28.66
CA HIS A 398 11.58 24.05 28.21
C HIS A 398 10.44 24.99 28.64
N ILE A 399 9.18 24.55 28.53
CA ILE A 399 8.02 25.31 29.01
C ILE A 399 8.13 25.58 30.52
N ILE A 400 8.42 24.55 31.31
CA ILE A 400 8.55 24.68 32.77
C ILE A 400 9.69 25.65 33.12
N LEU A 401 10.84 25.51 32.47
CA LEU A 401 11.99 26.39 32.72
C LEU A 401 11.70 27.84 32.35
N GLY A 402 11.02 28.08 31.21
CA GLY A 402 10.56 29.41 30.84
C GLY A 402 9.59 30.00 31.88
N LEU A 403 8.68 29.19 32.42
CA LEU A 403 7.75 29.62 33.47
C LEU A 403 8.49 29.96 34.77
N VAL A 404 9.53 29.20 35.13
CA VAL A 404 10.42 29.51 36.27
C VAL A 404 11.16 30.83 36.05
N ILE A 405 11.75 31.06 34.88
CA ILE A 405 12.43 32.31 34.52
C ILE A 405 11.45 33.50 34.65
N PHE A 406 10.23 33.35 34.13
CA PHE A 406 9.20 34.37 34.22
C PHE A 406 8.80 34.67 35.67
N ALA A 407 8.63 33.63 36.49
CA ALA A 407 8.30 33.77 37.91
C ALA A 407 9.41 34.53 38.69
N ILE A 408 10.69 34.23 38.42
CA ILE A 408 11.83 34.97 38.96
C ILE A 408 11.81 36.42 38.46
N GLY A 409 11.49 36.65 37.19
CA GLY A 409 11.30 37.99 36.64
C GLY A 409 10.22 38.80 37.33
N LEU A 410 9.07 38.20 37.62
CA LEU A 410 8.00 38.83 38.40
C LEU A 410 8.49 39.26 39.79
N TYR A 411 9.25 38.38 40.46
CA TYR A 411 9.86 38.68 41.75
C TYR A 411 10.76 39.91 41.67
N LEU A 412 11.74 39.88 40.76
CA LEU A 412 12.72 40.94 40.59
C LEU A 412 12.06 42.27 40.23
N ALA A 413 11.03 42.24 39.37
CA ALA A 413 10.26 43.42 39.01
C ALA A 413 9.56 44.04 40.22
N GLY A 414 9.01 43.21 41.11
CA GLY A 414 8.38 43.63 42.36
C GLY A 414 9.39 44.22 43.36
N VAL A 415 10.54 43.58 43.53
CA VAL A 415 11.62 44.06 44.41
C VAL A 415 12.18 45.40 43.92
N ALA A 416 12.50 45.51 42.64
CA ALA A 416 13.02 46.73 42.03
C ALA A 416 12.02 47.89 42.13
N SER A 417 10.74 47.63 41.82
CA SER A 417 9.68 48.64 41.92
C SER A 417 9.52 49.17 43.34
N LYS A 418 9.51 48.26 44.34
CA LYS A 418 9.44 48.65 45.76
C LYS A 418 10.67 49.44 46.20
N ALA A 419 11.89 49.02 45.83
CA ALA A 419 13.11 49.72 46.20
C ALA A 419 13.14 51.17 45.68
N LEU A 420 12.73 51.37 44.42
CA LEU A 420 12.67 52.70 43.80
C LEU A 420 11.52 53.58 44.33
N ALA A 421 10.45 52.96 44.83
CA ALA A 421 9.31 53.68 45.40
C ALA A 421 9.59 54.30 46.78
N HIS A 422 10.71 53.99 47.45
CA HIS A 422 11.07 54.59 48.74
C HIS A 422 11.57 56.05 48.64
N GLY A 423 11.81 56.56 47.42
CA GLY A 423 12.18 57.96 47.20
C GLY A 423 10.99 58.92 47.37
N ARG A 424 11.17 60.05 48.07
CA ARG A 424 10.15 61.10 48.19
C ARG A 424 10.07 61.93 46.90
N GLY A 425 9.00 61.79 46.13
CA GLY A 425 8.69 62.67 44.99
C GLY A 425 7.89 62.01 43.86
N ARG A 426 7.26 62.82 43.01
CA ARG A 426 6.46 62.36 41.85
C ARG A 426 7.28 61.58 40.82
N GLN A 427 8.58 61.82 40.75
CA GLN A 427 9.54 61.12 39.86
C GLN A 427 9.85 59.68 40.30
N ALA A 428 9.86 59.39 41.62
CA ALA A 428 10.12 58.05 42.14
C ALA A 428 9.08 57.04 41.67
N HIS A 429 7.82 57.46 41.55
CA HIS A 429 6.74 56.61 41.04
C HIS A 429 6.90 56.26 39.56
N PHE A 430 7.28 57.23 38.71
CA PHE A 430 7.57 56.98 37.30
C PHE A 430 8.77 56.05 37.12
N LEU A 431 9.86 56.26 37.88
CA LEU A 431 11.03 55.37 37.88
C LEU A 431 10.68 53.94 38.31
N ALA A 432 9.87 53.79 39.36
CA ALA A 432 9.42 52.49 39.85
C ALA A 432 8.54 51.73 38.85
N LEU A 433 7.68 52.44 38.10
CA LEU A 433 6.83 51.83 37.06
C LEU A 433 7.67 51.42 35.84
N SER A 434 8.54 52.31 35.37
CA SER A 434 9.43 52.06 34.23
C SER A 434 10.35 50.87 34.49
N ALA A 435 10.96 50.79 35.68
CA ALA A 435 11.80 49.65 36.05
C ALA A 435 11.01 48.34 36.09
N ARG A 436 9.79 48.35 36.64
CA ARG A 436 8.93 47.16 36.68
C ARG A 436 8.57 46.67 35.29
N VAL A 437 8.16 47.57 34.40
CA VAL A 437 7.79 47.24 33.01
C VAL A 437 9.01 46.74 32.25
N ALA A 438 10.18 47.36 32.41
CA ALA A 438 11.41 46.93 31.76
C ALA A 438 11.82 45.51 32.19
N ILE A 439 11.79 45.21 33.49
CA ILE A 439 12.15 43.88 34.01
C ILE A 439 11.13 42.83 33.56
N LEU A 440 9.83 43.13 33.56
CA LEU A 440 8.80 42.22 33.07
C LEU A 440 8.93 41.94 31.57
N ALA A 441 9.21 42.97 30.77
CA ALA A 441 9.43 42.80 29.33
C ALA A 441 10.66 41.92 29.06
N PHE A 442 11.75 42.16 29.78
CA PHE A 442 12.97 41.35 29.67
C PHE A 442 12.77 39.90 30.11
N ALA A 443 12.14 39.70 31.28
CA ALA A 443 11.85 38.36 31.78
C ALA A 443 10.86 37.60 30.91
N GLY A 444 9.84 38.28 30.37
CA GLY A 444 8.89 37.70 29.41
C GLY A 444 9.57 37.26 28.13
N ALA A 445 10.43 38.11 27.55
CA ALA A 445 11.21 37.75 26.36
C ALA A 445 12.14 36.55 26.64
N MET A 446 12.87 36.57 27.75
CA MET A 446 13.77 35.48 28.13
C MET A 446 13.02 34.18 28.42
N ALA A 447 11.84 34.26 29.04
CA ALA A 447 10.97 33.12 29.28
C ALA A 447 10.47 32.52 27.97
N LEU A 448 9.87 33.31 27.08
CA LEU A 448 9.39 32.87 25.76
C LEU A 448 10.50 32.21 24.94
N ARG A 449 11.69 32.81 24.97
CA ARG A 449 12.90 32.25 24.37
C ARG A 449 13.21 30.86 24.90
N GLN A 450 13.23 30.71 26.23
CA GLN A 450 13.53 29.44 26.87
C GLN A 450 12.49 28.36 26.62
N MET A 451 11.22 28.74 26.40
CA MET A 451 10.16 27.80 26.02
C MET A 451 10.32 27.26 24.59
N GLY A 452 11.26 27.80 23.80
CA GLY A 452 11.43 27.46 22.38
C GLY A 452 10.34 28.02 21.48
N LEU A 453 9.50 28.94 21.99
CA LEU A 453 8.41 29.55 21.24
C LEU A 453 8.97 30.67 20.36
N ALA A 454 9.27 30.32 19.10
CA ALA A 454 9.75 31.25 18.08
C ALA A 454 10.92 32.12 18.58
N ASP A 455 11.96 31.45 19.11
CA ASP A 455 13.17 32.09 19.65
C ASP A 455 13.68 33.22 18.74
N GLU A 456 13.80 32.95 17.44
CA GLU A 456 14.25 33.93 16.46
C GLU A 456 13.33 35.15 16.37
N ILE A 457 12.01 34.96 16.36
CA ILE A 457 11.04 36.06 16.31
C ILE A 457 11.14 36.90 17.59
N VAL A 458 11.22 36.26 18.75
CA VAL A 458 11.34 36.95 20.05
C VAL A 458 12.66 37.71 20.14
N SER A 459 13.76 37.09 19.71
CA SER A 459 15.10 37.69 19.70
C SER A 459 15.17 38.92 18.78
N ILE A 460 14.63 38.80 17.55
CA ILE A 460 14.57 39.91 16.59
C ILE A 460 13.67 41.03 17.13
N ALA A 461 12.45 40.70 17.59
CA ALA A 461 11.51 41.71 18.10
C ALA A 461 12.07 42.44 19.32
N PHE A 462 12.69 41.72 20.26
CA PHE A 462 13.32 42.32 21.43
C PHE A 462 14.56 43.13 21.05
N GLY A 463 15.39 42.62 20.15
CA GLY A 463 16.56 43.33 19.62
C GLY A 463 16.18 44.64 18.90
N LEU A 464 15.14 44.62 18.07
CA LEU A 464 14.63 45.80 17.36
C LEU A 464 13.97 46.81 18.31
N THR A 465 13.18 46.35 19.27
CA THR A 465 12.54 47.26 20.25
C THR A 465 13.57 47.92 21.15
N LEU A 466 14.53 47.16 21.68
CA LEU A 466 15.60 47.72 22.51
C LEU A 466 16.54 48.58 21.67
N GLY A 467 16.83 48.19 20.43
CA GLY A 467 17.54 49.01 19.45
C GLY A 467 16.84 50.34 19.16
N ALA A 468 15.53 50.33 18.94
CA ALA A 468 14.74 51.55 18.73
C ALA A 468 14.75 52.47 19.96
N VAL A 469 14.65 51.90 21.17
CA VAL A 469 14.78 52.67 22.43
C VAL A 469 16.19 53.26 22.55
N ALA A 470 17.24 52.48 22.26
CA ALA A 470 18.61 52.96 22.30
C ALA A 470 18.84 54.12 21.32
N VAL A 471 18.33 54.00 20.09
CA VAL A 471 18.37 55.08 19.08
C VAL A 471 17.58 56.30 19.54
N ALA A 472 16.37 56.12 20.08
CA ALA A 472 15.56 57.22 20.58
C ALA A 472 16.25 57.98 21.73
N VAL A 473 16.88 57.26 22.68
CA VAL A 473 17.66 57.86 23.77
C VAL A 473 18.89 58.57 23.23
N ALA A 474 19.63 57.95 22.31
CA ALA A 474 20.80 58.56 21.67
C ALA A 474 20.44 59.87 20.94
N LEU A 475 19.32 59.89 20.21
CA LEU A 475 18.81 61.09 19.54
C LEU A 475 18.32 62.15 20.53
N ALA A 476 17.58 61.77 21.57
CA ALA A 476 17.08 62.70 22.58
C ALA A 476 18.22 63.40 23.35
N PHE A 477 19.24 62.66 23.76
CA PHE A 477 20.42 63.23 24.42
C PHE A 477 21.32 63.99 23.43
N GLY A 478 21.54 63.45 22.24
CA GLY A 478 22.41 64.06 21.23
C GLY A 478 21.89 65.40 20.73
N LEU A 479 20.59 65.50 20.45
CA LEU A 479 19.96 66.75 20.00
C LEU A 479 19.67 67.70 21.17
N GLY A 480 19.17 67.19 22.30
CA GLY A 480 18.80 68.01 23.46
C GLY A 480 19.99 68.54 24.27
N GLY A 481 21.13 67.84 24.25
CA GLY A 481 22.36 68.21 24.97
C GLY A 481 23.28 69.15 24.19
N ARG A 482 22.97 69.43 22.92
CA ARG A 482 23.83 70.21 22.01
C ARG A 482 24.20 71.57 22.58
N ASP A 483 23.23 72.33 23.07
CA ASP A 483 23.46 73.69 23.58
C ASP A 483 24.24 73.69 24.89
N VAL A 484 24.03 72.68 25.74
CA VAL A 484 24.75 72.53 27.01
C VAL A 484 26.22 72.17 26.74
N ALA A 485 26.46 71.24 25.82
CA ALA A 485 27.80 70.85 25.39
C ALA A 485 28.53 72.04 24.74
N ALA A 486 27.83 72.82 23.89
CA ALA A 486 28.38 74.00 23.25
C ALA A 486 28.81 75.07 24.29
N LYS A 487 27.97 75.34 25.29
CA LYS A 487 28.29 76.28 26.38
C LYS A 487 29.50 75.83 27.21
N HIS A 488 29.56 74.56 27.59
CA HIS A 488 30.70 74.03 28.35
C HIS A 488 31.99 74.08 27.54
N LEU A 489 31.96 73.73 26.25
CA LEU A 489 33.12 73.86 25.36
C LEU A 489 33.56 75.32 25.23
N GLU A 490 32.62 76.27 25.11
CA GLU A 490 32.92 77.69 25.00
C GLU A 490 33.55 78.25 26.30
N GLU A 491 33.01 77.88 27.46
CA GLU A 491 33.59 78.23 28.77
C GLU A 491 34.99 77.65 28.96
N TRP A 492 35.18 76.39 28.57
CA TRP A 492 36.48 75.73 28.62
C TRP A 492 37.49 76.44 27.70
N THR A 493 37.06 76.82 26.49
CA THR A 493 37.88 77.57 25.54
C THR A 493 38.22 78.97 26.05
N LYS A 494 37.29 79.66 26.72
CA LYS A 494 37.53 80.96 27.38
C LYS A 494 38.50 80.84 28.55
N SER A 495 38.42 79.75 29.33
CA SER A 495 39.34 79.51 30.45
C SER A 495 40.79 79.30 29.99
N LEU A 496 40.98 78.68 28.82
CA LEU A 496 42.30 78.51 28.19
C LEU A 496 42.84 79.82 27.63
N LYS A 497 41.99 80.67 27.05
CA LYS A 497 42.38 82.01 26.57
C LYS A 497 42.73 83.01 27.68
N ARG A 498 42.25 82.82 28.92
CA ARG A 498 42.62 83.66 30.08
C ARG A 498 43.98 83.30 30.71
N ARG A 499 44.63 82.22 30.28
CA ARG A 499 45.94 81.76 30.78
C ARG A 499 47.12 82.08 29.84
N ARG A 500 46.88 82.85 28.79
CA ARG A 500 47.88 83.60 28.02
C ARG A 500 47.57 85.08 28.20
#